data_AF-A0A8S3XM73-F1
#
_entry.id   AF-A0A8S3XM73-F1
#
_cell.length_a   1.000
_cell.length_b   1.000
_cell.length_c   1.000
_cell.angle_alpha   90.00
_cell.angle_beta   90.00
_cell.angle_gamma   90.00
#
_symmetry.space_group_name_H-M   'P 1'
#
loop_
_entity.id
_entity.type
_entity.pdbx_description
1 polymer ?
#
loop_
_entity_poly.entity_id
_entity_poly.type
_entity_poly.pdbx_seq_one_letter_code
_entity_poly.pdbx_strand_id
1 'polypeptide(L)'
;MARYKSFRVGLYNAGSIRSKKWVNVDNFLDSLTDTLTSQSNFDYFILLGDFNINILDTNDSKSLRLKQFLTYTNSSNCISEPTHFTRDSATLIDLVITDARVTNTLVKHTPELGGHAFILVDFHLKKPKITPIQQIIRPIKSINMLAFLSDLEAINWDTITGFSCVDQMLSEFSKKISELFDKHAPEKLVTFKKRQLLWFTSNVRYMMQLRDSAHNKYRQTKAESDKLITNLLKD
;
A
#
# COMPACT_ATOMS: atom_id res chain seq x y z
N MET A 1 -18.10 -7.85 2.51
CA MET A 1 -17.10 -6.83 2.87
C MET A 1 -15.81 -7.56 3.24
N ALA A 2 -14.84 -7.66 2.32
CA ALA A 2 -13.62 -8.43 2.57
C ALA A 2 -12.70 -7.64 3.50
N ARG A 3 -12.52 -8.12 4.74
CA ARG A 3 -11.49 -7.61 5.66
C ARG A 3 -10.13 -8.06 5.13
N TYR A 4 -9.38 -7.13 4.55
CA TYR A 4 -8.03 -7.40 4.06
C TYR A 4 -7.06 -7.41 5.24
N LYS A 5 -6.47 -8.58 5.50
CA LYS A 5 -5.34 -8.71 6.44
C LYS A 5 -4.17 -7.94 5.86
N SER A 6 -3.78 -6.87 6.53
CA SER A 6 -2.68 -6.02 6.11
C SER A 6 -1.85 -5.66 7.34
N PHE A 7 -0.54 -5.53 7.15
CA PHE A 7 0.41 -5.18 8.20
C PHE A 7 1.07 -3.89 7.75
N ARG A 8 1.11 -2.91 8.63
CA ARG A 8 1.87 -1.69 8.39
C ARG A 8 3.00 -1.62 9.40
N VAL A 9 4.22 -1.58 8.88
CA VAL A 9 5.37 -1.10 9.64
C VAL A 9 5.28 0.42 9.61
N GLY A 10 4.87 1.04 10.72
CA GLY A 10 4.97 2.47 10.90
C GLY A 10 6.39 2.81 11.29
N LEU A 11 7.25 3.10 10.31
CA LEU A 11 8.53 3.73 10.59
C LEU A 11 8.24 5.18 11.00
N TYR A 12 8.18 5.42 12.31
CA TYR A 12 8.15 6.75 12.85
C TYR A 12 9.59 7.27 12.91
N ASN A 13 10.06 7.86 11.83
CA ASN A 13 11.31 8.60 11.88
C ASN A 13 11.01 10.01 12.39
N ALA A 14 11.39 10.31 13.63
CA ALA A 14 11.39 11.66 14.19
C ALA A 14 12.19 12.67 13.32
N GLY A 15 12.94 12.20 12.32
CA GLY A 15 13.67 13.01 11.35
C GLY A 15 12.82 14.00 10.53
N SER A 16 11.50 13.80 10.37
CA SER A 16 10.62 14.79 9.70
C SER A 16 10.26 15.98 10.61
N ILE A 17 10.50 15.87 11.93
CA ILE A 17 10.21 16.91 12.92
C ILE A 17 11.49 17.17 13.72
N ARG A 18 12.58 17.56 13.02
CA ARG A 18 13.80 18.05 13.67
C ARG A 18 13.64 19.44 14.32
N SER A 19 12.44 20.03 14.29
CA SER A 19 12.17 21.32 14.93
C SER A 19 10.95 21.25 15.84
N LYS A 20 11.12 20.64 17.02
CA LYS A 20 10.58 21.08 18.31
C LYS A 20 10.85 19.94 19.30
N LYS A 21 11.64 20.21 20.35
CA LYS A 21 11.50 19.48 21.61
C LYS A 21 10.00 19.32 21.85
N TRP A 22 9.48 18.10 22.02
CA TRP A 22 8.06 17.91 22.32
C TRP A 22 7.74 18.68 23.60
N VAL A 23 7.19 19.89 23.43
CA VAL A 23 6.86 20.77 24.55
C VAL A 23 5.76 20.13 25.40
N ASN A 24 4.97 19.24 24.79
CA ASN A 24 3.95 18.45 25.46
C ASN A 24 3.93 17.01 24.94
N VAL A 25 4.09 16.04 25.85
CA VAL A 25 4.00 14.60 25.56
C VAL A 25 2.57 14.18 25.27
N ASP A 26 1.58 14.82 25.88
CA ASP A 26 0.16 14.49 25.67
C ASP A 26 -0.23 14.73 24.20
N ASN A 27 0.12 15.90 23.63
CA ASN A 27 -0.13 16.19 22.21
C ASN A 27 0.53 15.17 21.26
N PHE A 28 1.71 14.66 21.64
CA PHE A 28 2.41 13.65 20.86
C PHE A 28 1.67 12.31 20.89
N LEU A 29 1.28 11.86 22.09
CA LEU A 29 0.52 10.62 22.28
C LEU A 29 -0.88 10.70 21.65
N ASP A 30 -1.53 11.86 21.70
CA ASP A 30 -2.81 12.12 21.03
C ASP A 30 -2.65 11.98 19.50
N SER A 31 -1.63 12.59 18.92
CA SER A 31 -1.35 12.46 17.47
C SER A 31 -1.05 11.02 17.06
N LEU A 32 -0.33 10.26 17.90
CA LEU A 32 -0.13 8.82 17.67
C LEU A 32 -1.46 8.06 17.75
N THR A 33 -2.31 8.39 18.72
CA THR A 33 -3.64 7.78 18.89
C THR A 33 -4.53 8.04 17.67
N ASP A 34 -4.55 9.26 17.15
CA ASP A 34 -5.27 9.62 15.93
C ASP A 34 -4.75 8.83 14.71
N THR A 35 -3.42 8.64 14.64
CA THR A 35 -2.79 7.86 13.57
C THR A 35 -3.17 6.38 13.65
N LEU A 36 -3.20 5.81 14.85
CA LEU A 36 -3.59 4.41 15.07
C LEU A 36 -5.09 4.20 14.79
N THR A 37 -5.95 5.11 15.23
CA THR A 37 -7.42 5.01 15.08
C THR A 37 -7.89 5.23 13.65
N SER A 38 -7.34 6.23 12.95
CA SER A 38 -7.64 6.50 11.53
C SER A 38 -7.26 5.33 10.60
N GLN A 39 -6.45 4.39 11.10
CA GLN A 39 -5.91 3.27 10.35
C GLN A 39 -6.30 1.91 10.94
N SER A 40 -7.46 1.81 11.60
CA SER A 40 -7.97 0.60 12.28
C SER A 40 -8.17 -0.66 11.42
N ASN A 41 -7.83 -0.64 10.13
CA ASN A 41 -7.95 -1.79 9.22
C ASN A 41 -6.73 -2.74 9.22
N PHE A 42 -5.70 -2.45 10.02
CA PHE A 42 -4.49 -3.29 10.12
C PHE A 42 -4.60 -4.30 11.27
N ASP A 43 -4.01 -5.48 11.09
CA ASP A 43 -4.04 -6.54 12.10
C ASP A 43 -3.08 -6.27 13.27
N TYR A 44 -2.00 -5.54 13.02
CA TYR A 44 -0.95 -5.20 13.98
C TYR A 44 -0.29 -3.87 13.61
N PHE A 45 0.29 -3.21 14.61
CA PHE A 45 1.10 -2.01 14.42
C PHE A 45 2.49 -2.16 15.04
N ILE A 46 3.45 -1.48 14.45
CA ILE A 46 4.83 -1.40 14.95
C ILE A 46 5.23 0.07 14.88
N LEU A 47 5.53 0.67 16.02
CA LEU A 47 6.12 2.01 16.15
C LEU A 47 7.59 1.84 16.50
N LEU A 48 8.45 2.45 15.71
CA LEU A 48 9.90 2.39 15.83
C LEU A 48 10.42 3.82 15.81
N GLY A 49 11.28 4.20 16.76
CA GLY A 49 11.97 5.48 16.69
C GLY A 49 12.55 5.96 18.01
N ASP A 50 13.19 7.12 17.96
CA ASP A 50 13.68 7.84 19.13
C ASP A 50 12.55 8.70 19.72
N PHE A 51 12.07 8.30 20.89
CA PHE A 51 11.01 8.99 21.63
C PHE A 51 11.55 10.10 22.51
N ASN A 52 12.87 10.16 22.76
CA ASN A 52 13.50 11.07 23.72
C ASN A 52 12.83 11.04 25.12
N ILE A 53 12.25 9.90 25.51
CA ILE A 53 11.64 9.63 26.81
C ILE A 53 12.32 8.39 27.37
N ASN A 54 13.00 8.53 28.51
CA ASN A 54 13.67 7.39 29.13
C ASN A 54 12.64 6.51 29.85
N ILE A 55 12.19 5.44 29.21
CA ILE A 55 11.13 4.57 29.75
C ILE A 55 11.57 3.81 31.03
N LEU A 56 12.88 3.69 31.27
CA LEU A 56 13.45 3.10 32.48
C LEU A 56 13.28 4.01 33.70
N ASP A 57 13.12 5.32 33.52
CA ASP A 57 12.87 6.24 34.62
C ASP A 57 11.42 6.10 35.09
N THR A 58 11.20 5.60 36.30
CA THR A 58 9.85 5.42 36.87
C THR A 58 9.31 6.69 37.53
N ASN A 59 10.15 7.70 37.76
CA ASN A 59 9.77 8.94 38.43
C ASN A 59 9.46 10.05 37.43
N ASP A 60 9.93 9.92 36.18
CA ASP A 60 9.61 10.86 35.11
C ASP A 60 8.13 10.76 34.69
N SER A 61 7.45 11.91 34.71
CA SER A 61 6.03 12.02 34.35
C SER A 61 5.80 11.61 32.89
N LYS A 62 6.75 11.87 31.98
CA LYS A 62 6.63 11.49 30.56
C LYS A 62 6.69 9.98 30.38
N SER A 63 7.61 9.32 31.09
CA SER A 63 7.70 7.86 31.12
C SER A 63 6.41 7.21 31.66
N LEU A 64 5.83 7.78 32.72
CA LEU A 64 4.54 7.33 33.25
C LEU A 64 3.40 7.48 32.23
N ARG A 65 3.31 8.64 31.54
CA ARG A 65 2.33 8.86 30.46
C ARG A 65 2.50 7.88 29.31
N LEU A 66 3.74 7.62 28.90
CA LEU A 66 4.03 6.65 27.85
C LEU A 66 3.61 5.24 28.26
N LYS A 67 3.88 4.81 29.49
CA LYS A 67 3.41 3.51 30.03
C LYS A 67 1.88 3.41 30.08
N GLN A 68 1.18 4.50 30.41
CA GLN A 68 -0.28 4.57 30.33
C GLN A 68 -0.77 4.40 28.89
N PHE A 69 -0.13 5.04 27.92
CA PHE A 69 -0.44 4.87 26.50
C PHE A 69 -0.23 3.44 26.01
N LEU A 70 0.86 2.78 26.42
CA LEU A 70 1.12 1.37 26.10
C LEU A 70 -0.02 0.47 26.63
N THR A 71 -0.44 0.72 27.86
CA THR A 71 -1.57 0.00 28.48
C THR A 71 -2.88 0.24 27.72
N TYR A 72 -3.17 1.50 27.38
CA TYR A 72 -4.38 1.90 26.67
C TYR A 72 -4.47 1.27 25.27
N THR A 73 -3.35 1.22 24.56
CA THR A 73 -3.26 0.65 23.20
C THR A 73 -3.07 -0.86 23.20
N ASN A 74 -3.03 -1.51 24.37
CA ASN A 74 -2.73 -2.93 24.54
C ASN A 74 -1.45 -3.34 23.79
N SER A 75 -0.40 -2.51 23.90
CA SER A 75 0.88 -2.71 23.25
C SER A 75 2.02 -2.69 24.26
N SER A 76 3.21 -3.09 23.83
CA SER A 76 4.38 -3.13 24.70
C SER A 76 5.64 -2.72 23.94
N ASN A 77 6.58 -2.10 24.65
CA ASN A 77 7.94 -1.93 24.16
C ASN A 77 8.69 -3.26 24.30
N CYS A 78 9.28 -3.78 23.22
CA CYS A 78 9.97 -5.08 23.25
C CYS A 78 11.46 -4.99 23.62
N ILE A 79 12.01 -3.78 23.73
CA ILE A 79 13.40 -3.56 24.16
C ILE A 79 13.43 -3.27 25.66
N SER A 80 14.24 -4.02 26.42
CA SER A 80 14.40 -3.83 27.87
C SER A 80 15.73 -3.22 28.27
N GLU A 81 16.70 -3.18 27.36
CA GLU A 81 18.07 -2.73 27.60
C GLU A 81 18.25 -1.26 27.15
N PRO A 82 19.20 -0.50 27.71
CA PRO A 82 19.46 0.87 27.27
C PRO A 82 19.88 0.95 25.80
N THR A 83 19.43 1.99 25.09
CA THR A 83 19.68 2.18 23.65
C THR A 83 20.50 3.41 23.35
N HIS A 84 20.67 4.30 24.32
CA HIS A 84 21.49 5.49 24.20
C HIS A 84 22.45 5.58 25.39
N PHE A 85 23.73 5.75 25.09
CA PHE A 85 24.83 5.72 26.04
C PHE A 85 25.62 7.02 25.92
N THR A 86 25.81 7.69 27.05
CA THR A 86 26.76 8.79 27.21
C THR A 86 27.92 8.34 28.09
N ARG A 87 28.82 9.25 28.48
CA ARG A 87 29.93 8.92 29.39
C ARG A 87 29.42 8.42 30.74
N ASP A 88 28.33 9.00 31.23
CA ASP A 88 27.87 8.82 32.61
C ASP A 88 26.42 8.30 32.71
N SER A 89 25.76 8.04 31.58
CA SER A 89 24.36 7.58 31.57
C SER A 89 24.08 6.56 30.49
N ALA A 90 23.14 5.66 30.78
CA ALA A 90 22.56 4.72 29.86
C ALA A 90 21.03 4.85 29.93
N THR A 91 20.39 5.19 28.83
CA THR A 91 18.96 5.50 28.75
C THR A 91 18.29 4.68 27.64
N LEU A 92 17.05 4.28 27.86
CA LEU A 92 16.23 3.61 26.85
C LEU A 92 15.24 4.62 26.27
N ILE A 93 15.64 5.23 25.15
CA ILE A 93 14.87 6.27 24.46
C ILE A 93 14.46 5.88 23.04
N ASP A 94 15.14 4.89 22.45
CA ASP A 94 14.79 4.30 21.16
C ASP A 94 13.89 3.10 21.42
N LEU A 95 12.61 3.22 21.09
CA LEU A 95 11.60 2.23 21.47
C LEU A 95 11.08 1.47 20.26
N VAL A 96 10.70 0.22 20.51
CA VAL A 96 9.99 -0.64 19.56
C VAL A 96 8.69 -1.07 20.20
N ILE A 97 7.64 -0.29 19.92
CA ILE A 97 6.31 -0.47 20.51
C ILE A 97 5.42 -1.23 19.53
N THR A 98 4.85 -2.35 19.97
CA THR A 98 3.99 -3.18 19.12
C THR A 98 2.97 -3.99 19.91
N ASP A 99 1.89 -4.37 19.24
CA ASP A 99 0.91 -5.39 19.66
C ASP A 99 1.20 -6.77 19.00
N ALA A 100 2.23 -6.86 18.17
CA ALA A 100 2.62 -8.09 17.49
C ALA A 100 3.52 -8.98 18.35
N ARG A 101 3.49 -10.29 18.05
CA ARG A 101 4.39 -11.26 18.70
C ARG A 101 5.83 -11.08 18.20
N VAL A 102 6.69 -10.66 19.12
CA VAL A 102 8.14 -10.61 18.94
C VAL A 102 8.74 -11.98 19.29
N THR A 103 9.72 -12.42 18.49
CA THR A 103 10.42 -13.69 18.72
C THR A 103 11.83 -13.52 19.22
N ASN A 104 12.51 -12.45 18.80
CA ASN A 104 13.88 -12.19 19.18
C ASN A 104 14.16 -10.69 19.17
N THR A 105 15.05 -10.27 20.06
CA THR A 105 15.53 -8.89 20.14
C THR A 105 17.04 -8.89 20.35
N LEU A 106 17.72 -7.90 19.77
CA LEU A 106 19.14 -7.69 19.94
C LEU A 106 19.41 -6.19 20.00
N VAL A 107 20.08 -5.76 21.08
CA VAL A 107 20.62 -4.40 21.21
C VAL A 107 22.14 -4.50 21.15
N LYS A 108 22.75 -3.76 20.22
CA LYS A 108 24.20 -3.74 20.06
C LYS A 108 24.71 -2.30 20.05
N HIS A 109 25.34 -1.89 21.14
CA HIS A 109 26.05 -0.62 21.19
C HIS A 109 27.45 -0.75 20.62
N THR A 110 27.85 0.19 19.77
CA THR A 110 29.21 0.29 19.23
C THR A 110 29.69 1.72 19.50
N PRO A 111 30.46 1.95 20.59
CA PRO A 111 30.83 3.30 21.04
C PRO A 111 31.49 4.17 19.95
N GLU A 112 32.23 3.54 19.03
CA GLU A 112 32.91 4.18 17.90
C GLU A 112 31.94 4.82 16.88
N LEU A 113 30.69 4.35 16.84
CA LEU A 113 29.67 4.79 15.90
C LEU A 113 28.68 5.80 16.51
N GLY A 114 28.83 6.13 17.79
CA GLY A 114 28.04 7.13 18.50
C GLY A 114 27.34 6.61 19.76
N GLY A 115 26.49 7.47 20.34
CA GLY A 115 25.78 7.17 21.58
C GLY A 115 24.62 6.18 21.43
N HIS A 116 24.02 6.06 20.24
CA HIS A 116 22.90 5.14 20.02
C HIS A 116 23.37 3.72 19.69
N ALA A 117 22.63 2.73 20.21
CA ALA A 117 22.79 1.32 19.90
C ALA A 117 21.95 0.92 18.69
N PHE A 118 22.42 -0.09 17.96
CA PHE A 118 21.63 -0.74 16.94
C PHE A 118 20.60 -1.67 17.58
N ILE A 119 19.37 -1.60 17.09
CA ILE A 119 18.27 -2.44 17.54
C ILE A 119 17.84 -3.34 16.39
N LEU A 120 17.79 -4.65 16.64
CA LEU A 120 17.23 -5.64 15.74
C LEU A 120 16.09 -6.36 16.46
N VAL A 121 14.95 -6.48 15.78
CA VAL A 121 13.75 -7.14 16.30
C VAL A 121 13.16 -8.06 15.24
N ASP A 122 12.99 -9.32 15.61
CA ASP A 122 12.33 -10.32 14.78
C ASP A 122 10.87 -10.46 15.18
N PHE A 123 9.97 -10.34 14.21
CA PHE A 123 8.53 -10.46 14.40
C PHE A 123 7.98 -11.75 13.76
N HIS A 124 7.10 -12.44 14.47
CA HIS A 124 6.37 -13.58 13.92
C HIS A 124 5.00 -13.15 13.39
N LEU A 125 4.99 -12.63 12.16
CA LEU A 125 3.79 -12.10 11.52
C LEU A 125 3.16 -13.12 10.54
N LYS A 126 1.83 -13.24 10.59
CA LYS A 126 1.08 -14.07 9.64
C LYS A 126 0.92 -13.34 8.31
N LYS A 127 1.74 -13.66 7.32
CA LYS A 127 1.60 -13.09 5.97
C LYS A 127 0.17 -13.24 5.43
N PRO A 128 -0.48 -12.17 4.94
CA PRO A 128 -1.82 -12.28 4.39
C PRO A 128 -1.79 -13.08 3.09
N LYS A 129 -2.71 -14.04 2.97
CA LYS A 129 -2.87 -14.80 1.73
C LYS A 129 -3.53 -13.92 0.68
N ILE A 130 -2.91 -13.81 -0.49
CA ILE A 130 -3.55 -13.15 -1.64
C ILE A 130 -4.67 -14.06 -2.11
N THR A 131 -5.91 -13.60 -1.97
CA THR A 131 -7.07 -14.29 -2.53
C THR A 131 -6.97 -14.21 -4.05
N PRO A 132 -6.96 -15.37 -4.75
CA PRO A 132 -7.00 -15.36 -6.21
C PRO A 132 -8.28 -14.68 -6.68
N ILE A 133 -8.16 -13.82 -7.68
CA ILE A 133 -9.31 -13.21 -8.35
C ILE A 133 -9.59 -14.06 -9.58
N GLN A 134 -10.84 -14.44 -9.75
CA GLN A 134 -11.32 -15.09 -10.97
C GLN A 134 -12.00 -14.04 -11.84
N GLN A 135 -11.63 -14.02 -13.12
CA GLN A 135 -12.25 -13.16 -14.10
C GLN A 135 -12.55 -13.99 -15.35
N ILE A 136 -13.75 -13.82 -15.88
CA ILE A 136 -14.11 -14.35 -17.19
C ILE A 136 -13.50 -13.40 -18.23
N ILE A 137 -12.67 -13.95 -19.12
CA ILE A 137 -12.08 -13.19 -20.23
C ILE A 137 -12.39 -13.88 -21.54
N ARG A 138 -12.46 -13.07 -22.59
CA ARG A 138 -12.49 -13.53 -23.97
C ARG A 138 -11.12 -13.30 -24.62
N PRO A 139 -10.38 -14.33 -25.01
CA PRO A 139 -9.01 -14.17 -25.50
C PRO A 139 -8.99 -13.75 -26.99
N ILE A 140 -9.48 -12.55 -27.28
CA ILE A 140 -9.64 -12.04 -28.65
C ILE A 140 -8.30 -12.00 -29.41
N LYS A 141 -7.21 -11.71 -28.71
CA LYS A 141 -5.86 -11.64 -29.30
C LYS A 141 -5.31 -12.99 -29.79
N SER A 142 -5.88 -14.10 -29.35
CA SER A 142 -5.42 -15.45 -29.75
C SER A 142 -6.36 -16.13 -30.74
N ILE A 143 -7.28 -15.39 -31.36
CA ILE A 143 -8.18 -15.93 -32.38
C ILE A 143 -7.37 -16.31 -33.62
N ASN A 144 -7.68 -17.47 -34.21
CA ASN A 144 -7.25 -17.76 -35.58
C ASN A 144 -8.06 -16.88 -36.54
N MET A 145 -7.45 -15.77 -36.97
CA MET A 145 -8.11 -14.78 -37.83
C MET A 145 -8.57 -15.34 -39.17
N LEU A 146 -7.85 -16.29 -39.77
CA LEU A 146 -8.25 -16.87 -41.06
C LEU A 146 -9.55 -17.67 -40.93
N ALA A 147 -9.66 -18.51 -39.89
CA ALA A 147 -10.87 -19.26 -39.62
C ALA A 147 -12.04 -18.34 -39.25
N PHE A 148 -11.79 -17.30 -38.45
CA PHE A 148 -12.80 -16.32 -38.06
C PHE A 148 -13.38 -15.57 -39.26
N LEU A 149 -12.54 -15.09 -40.17
CA LEU A 149 -12.98 -14.40 -41.37
C LEU A 149 -13.76 -15.33 -42.31
N SER A 150 -13.29 -16.57 -42.48
CA SER A 150 -14.01 -17.56 -43.29
C SER A 150 -15.41 -17.86 -42.75
N ASP A 151 -15.55 -18.01 -41.43
CA ASP A 151 -16.85 -18.25 -40.81
C ASP A 151 -17.73 -16.99 -40.83
N LEU A 152 -17.16 -15.79 -40.73
CA LEU A 152 -17.87 -14.53 -40.86
C LEU A 152 -18.47 -14.33 -42.26
N GLU A 153 -17.72 -14.67 -43.31
CA GLU A 153 -18.18 -14.60 -44.69
C GLU A 153 -19.28 -15.63 -45.00
N ALA A 154 -19.26 -16.77 -44.31
CA ALA A 154 -20.27 -17.82 -44.48
C ALA A 154 -21.62 -17.50 -43.83
N ILE A 155 -21.72 -16.44 -43.01
CA ILE A 155 -22.97 -16.06 -42.37
C ILE A 155 -23.93 -15.50 -43.43
N ASN A 156 -25.14 -16.08 -43.50
CA ASN A 156 -26.23 -15.49 -44.27
C ASN A 156 -26.76 -14.24 -43.53
N TRP A 157 -26.47 -13.06 -44.09
CA TRP A 157 -26.86 -11.76 -43.55
C TRP A 157 -28.27 -11.33 -43.99
N ASP A 158 -28.80 -11.89 -45.10
CA ASP A 158 -30.11 -11.55 -45.64
C ASP A 158 -31.24 -11.91 -44.66
N THR A 159 -30.99 -12.87 -43.76
CA THR A 159 -31.92 -13.23 -42.69
C THR A 159 -32.20 -12.06 -41.73
N ILE A 160 -31.27 -11.10 -41.59
CA ILE A 160 -31.44 -9.94 -40.71
C ILE A 160 -32.32 -8.89 -41.40
N THR A 161 -32.13 -8.67 -42.70
CA THR A 161 -32.91 -7.68 -43.47
C THR A 161 -34.37 -8.07 -43.67
N GLY A 162 -34.72 -9.33 -43.39
CA GLY A 162 -36.10 -9.84 -43.48
C GLY A 162 -37.01 -9.44 -42.32
N PHE A 163 -36.49 -8.90 -41.22
CA PHE A 163 -37.32 -8.42 -40.10
C PHE A 163 -37.91 -7.03 -40.40
N SER A 164 -39.09 -6.73 -39.87
CA SER A 164 -39.70 -5.40 -40.00
C SER A 164 -39.35 -4.45 -38.84
N CYS A 165 -38.92 -5.01 -37.71
CA CYS A 165 -38.59 -4.27 -36.49
C CYS A 165 -37.06 -4.14 -36.32
N VAL A 166 -36.59 -2.92 -36.09
CA VAL A 166 -35.16 -2.62 -35.89
C VAL A 166 -34.58 -3.36 -34.68
N ASP A 167 -35.35 -3.50 -33.60
CA ASP A 167 -34.90 -4.21 -32.40
C ASP A 167 -34.65 -5.70 -32.69
N GLN A 168 -35.48 -6.31 -33.55
CA GLN A 168 -35.32 -7.70 -33.97
C GLN A 168 -34.08 -7.87 -34.86
N MET A 169 -33.85 -6.93 -35.79
CA MET A 169 -32.64 -6.91 -36.61
C MET A 169 -31.38 -6.83 -35.73
N LEU A 170 -31.36 -5.92 -34.75
CA LEU A 170 -30.23 -5.74 -33.84
C LEU A 170 -30.00 -6.98 -32.96
N SER A 171 -31.07 -7.61 -32.48
CA SER A 171 -31.02 -8.83 -31.69
C SER A 171 -30.38 -9.98 -32.48
N GLU A 172 -30.85 -10.23 -33.71
CA GLU A 172 -30.29 -11.29 -34.57
C GLU A 172 -28.87 -11.01 -35.02
N PHE A 173 -28.53 -9.75 -35.33
CA PHE A 173 -27.16 -9.34 -35.58
C PHE A 173 -26.25 -9.65 -34.38
N SER A 174 -26.65 -9.18 -33.20
CA SER A 174 -25.86 -9.35 -31.96
C SER A 174 -25.69 -10.82 -31.62
N LYS A 175 -26.73 -11.64 -31.86
CA LYS A 175 -26.69 -13.10 -31.68
C LYS A 175 -25.67 -13.76 -32.61
N LYS A 176 -25.75 -13.53 -33.92
CA LYS A 176 -24.82 -14.12 -34.91
C LYS A 176 -23.36 -13.75 -34.62
N ILE A 177 -23.11 -12.48 -34.27
CA ILE A 177 -21.77 -12.02 -33.89
C ILE A 177 -21.30 -12.68 -32.58
N SER A 178 -22.18 -12.81 -31.59
CA SER A 178 -21.84 -13.46 -30.31
C SER A 178 -21.51 -14.94 -30.51
N GLU A 179 -22.30 -15.67 -31.31
CA GLU A 179 -22.05 -17.08 -31.66
C GLU A 179 -20.70 -17.27 -32.37
N LEU A 180 -20.35 -16.35 -33.28
CA LEU A 180 -19.06 -16.35 -33.95
C LEU A 180 -17.92 -16.16 -32.93
N PHE A 181 -18.05 -15.19 -32.02
CA PHE A 181 -17.07 -15.01 -30.96
C PHE A 181 -17.02 -16.20 -29.99
N ASP A 182 -18.14 -16.87 -29.69
CA ASP A 182 -18.17 -18.05 -28.83
C ASP A 182 -17.43 -19.23 -29.46
N LYS A 183 -17.52 -19.37 -30.79
CA LYS A 183 -16.78 -20.37 -31.56
C LYS A 183 -15.27 -20.10 -31.55
N HIS A 184 -14.85 -18.87 -31.84
CA HIS A 184 -13.43 -18.55 -32.09
C HIS A 184 -12.67 -18.03 -30.87
N ALA A 185 -13.37 -17.41 -29.93
CA ALA A 185 -12.85 -16.94 -28.66
C ALA A 185 -13.82 -17.32 -27.54
N PRO A 186 -13.91 -18.61 -27.18
CA PRO A 186 -14.74 -19.02 -26.07
C PRO A 186 -14.27 -18.35 -24.78
N GLU A 187 -15.23 -17.99 -23.93
CA GLU A 187 -14.94 -17.40 -22.63
C GLU A 187 -14.14 -18.38 -21.75
N LYS A 188 -13.14 -17.84 -21.08
CA LYS A 188 -12.27 -18.62 -20.19
C LYS A 188 -12.24 -17.97 -18.82
N LEU A 189 -12.44 -18.79 -17.80
CA LEU A 189 -12.21 -18.39 -16.42
C LEU A 189 -10.70 -18.36 -16.18
N VAL A 190 -10.14 -17.17 -15.99
CA VAL A 190 -8.73 -17.01 -15.65
C VAL A 190 -8.62 -16.61 -14.20
N THR A 191 -7.75 -17.33 -13.49
CA THR A 191 -7.42 -17.05 -12.11
C THR A 191 -6.08 -16.33 -12.06
N PHE A 192 -6.04 -15.13 -11.48
CA PHE A 192 -4.79 -14.43 -11.26
C PHE A 192 -4.66 -13.92 -9.83
N LYS A 193 -3.41 -13.93 -9.35
CA LYS A 193 -3.05 -13.41 -8.04
C LYS A 193 -2.65 -11.94 -8.21
N LYS A 194 -3.59 -11.02 -8.04
CA LYS A 194 -3.27 -9.59 -8.04
C LYS A 194 -2.88 -9.16 -6.64
N ARG A 195 -1.61 -8.80 -6.44
CA ARG A 195 -1.20 -8.08 -5.23
C ARG A 195 -1.69 -6.65 -5.37
N GLN A 196 -2.69 -6.26 -4.58
CA GLN A 196 -3.04 -4.85 -4.48
C GLN A 196 -1.93 -4.14 -3.72
N LEU A 197 -1.21 -3.25 -4.40
CA LEU A 197 -0.30 -2.31 -3.74
C LEU A 197 -1.19 -1.28 -3.05
N LEU A 198 -1.30 -1.35 -1.72
CA LEU A 198 -2.19 -0.47 -0.94
C LEU A 198 -1.88 1.02 -1.15
N TRP A 199 -0.62 1.35 -1.46
CA TRP A 199 -0.19 2.71 -1.78
C TRP A 199 -0.51 3.14 -3.23
N PHE A 200 -0.82 2.20 -4.13
CA PHE A 200 -1.08 2.48 -5.55
C PHE A 200 -2.57 2.67 -5.82
N THR A 201 -3.09 3.78 -5.33
CA THR A 201 -4.50 4.16 -5.50
C THR A 201 -4.79 4.64 -6.93
N SER A 202 -6.08 4.81 -7.26
CA SER A 202 -6.50 5.47 -8.50
C SER A 202 -5.92 6.87 -8.62
N ASN A 203 -5.84 7.61 -7.50
CA ASN A 203 -5.27 8.95 -7.46
C ASN A 203 -3.77 8.92 -7.74
N VAL A 204 -3.02 7.99 -7.12
CA VAL A 204 -1.58 7.84 -7.42
C VAL A 204 -1.36 7.49 -8.89
N ARG A 205 -2.17 6.58 -9.44
CA ARG A 205 -2.12 6.27 -10.88
C ARG A 205 -2.43 7.48 -11.75
N TYR A 206 -3.44 8.27 -11.39
CA TYR A 206 -3.81 9.48 -12.11
C TYR A 206 -2.69 10.52 -12.06
N MET A 207 -2.09 10.76 -10.90
CA MET A 207 -0.94 11.66 -10.75
C MET A 207 0.26 11.21 -11.59
N MET A 208 0.53 9.90 -11.64
CA MET A 208 1.56 9.35 -12.53
C MET A 208 1.24 9.59 -14.01
N GLN A 209 -0.01 9.39 -14.43
CA GLN A 209 -0.43 9.67 -15.81
C GLN A 209 -0.28 11.15 -16.18
N LEU A 210 -0.66 12.06 -15.28
CA LEU A 210 -0.48 13.49 -15.48
C LEU A 210 0.99 13.86 -15.64
N ARG A 211 1.85 13.35 -14.75
CA ARG A 211 3.29 13.57 -14.80
C ARG A 211 3.89 13.04 -16.11
N ASP A 212 3.54 11.82 -16.50
CA ASP A 212 4.07 11.17 -17.72
C ASP A 212 3.58 11.89 -18.98
N SER A 213 2.32 12.36 -18.99
CA SER A 213 1.75 13.18 -20.06
C SER A 213 2.48 14.52 -20.20
N ALA A 214 2.68 15.24 -19.09
CA ALA A 214 3.43 16.50 -19.07
C ALA A 214 4.87 16.31 -19.56
N HIS A 215 5.54 15.25 -19.11
CA HIS A 215 6.89 14.92 -19.56
C HIS A 215 6.96 14.63 -21.06
N ASN A 216 6.02 13.84 -21.58
CA ASN A 216 5.93 13.54 -23.01
C ASN A 216 5.67 14.80 -23.85
N LYS A 217 4.81 15.69 -23.36
CA LYS A 217 4.54 16.98 -24.00
C LYS A 217 5.79 17.85 -24.05
N TYR A 218 6.50 18.00 -22.93
CA TYR A 218 7.77 18.72 -22.90
C TYR A 218 8.80 18.12 -23.86
N ARG A 219 8.90 16.79 -23.98
CA ARG A 219 9.81 16.15 -24.95
C ARG A 219 9.50 16.51 -26.40
N GLN A 220 8.23 16.76 -26.72
CA GLN A 220 7.80 17.17 -28.06
C GLN A 220 7.98 18.67 -28.31
N THR A 221 7.57 19.52 -27.35
CA THR A 221 7.52 20.98 -27.53
C THR A 221 8.82 21.68 -27.14
N LYS A 222 9.56 21.13 -26.16
CA LYS A 222 10.70 21.76 -25.46
C LYS A 222 10.41 23.15 -24.88
N ALA A 223 9.14 23.50 -24.69
CA ALA A 223 8.74 24.80 -24.16
C ALA A 223 9.02 24.90 -22.65
N GLU A 224 9.44 26.08 -22.19
CA GLU A 224 9.76 26.30 -20.77
C GLU A 224 8.51 26.19 -19.88
N SER A 225 7.32 26.54 -20.39
CA SER A 225 6.06 26.35 -19.69
C SER A 225 5.74 24.87 -19.41
N ASP A 226 5.96 23.99 -20.38
CA ASP A 226 5.75 22.55 -20.23
C ASP A 226 6.80 21.92 -19.28
N LYS A 227 8.02 22.48 -19.23
CA LYS A 227 9.07 22.08 -18.30
C LYS A 227 8.71 22.41 -16.84
N LEU A 228 8.15 23.60 -16.58
CA LEU A 228 7.68 24.00 -15.25
C LEU A 228 6.58 23.07 -14.74
N ILE A 229 5.60 22.73 -15.59
CA ILE A 229 4.52 21.79 -15.24
C ILE A 229 5.10 20.40 -14.92
N THR A 230 6.09 19.94 -15.69
CA THR A 230 6.74 18.65 -15.43
C THR A 230 7.47 18.63 -14.09
N ASN A 231 8.09 19.73 -13.68
CA ASN A 231 8.77 19.84 -12.39
C ASN A 231 7.78 19.91 -11.22
N LEU A 232 6.66 20.62 -11.38
CA LEU A 232 5.62 20.70 -10.34
C LEU A 232 5.02 19.33 -9.99
N LEU A 233 4.91 18.43 -10.97
CA LEU A 233 4.32 17.09 -10.81
C LEU A 233 5.33 16.00 -10.39
N LYS A 234 6.59 16.37 -10.11
CA LYS A 234 7.62 15.44 -9.62
C LYS A 234 7.71 15.36 -8.10
N ASP A 235 7.27 16.41 -7.41
CA ASP A 235 7.25 16.51 -5.93
C ASP A 235 5.93 15.93 -5.36
#